data_AF-X0YWF3-F1
#
_entry.id   AF-X0YWF3-F1
#
_cell.length_a   1.000
_cell.length_b   1.000
_cell.length_c   1.000
_cell.angle_alpha   90.00
_cell.angle_beta   90.00
_cell.angle_gamma   90.00
#
_symmetry.space_group_name_H-M   'P 1'
#
loop_
_entity.id
_entity.type
_entity.pdbx_description
1 polymer ?
#
loop_
_entity_poly.entity_id
_entity_poly.type
_entity_poly.pdbx_seq_one_letter_code
_entity_poly.pdbx_strand_id
1 'polypeptide(L)'
;DPSIGGGMRHIAEIVRQYFEGDYRDEVKLFKYIKLLNNRTVYKRLGYIIETLNLKTPKIIEICKSNMSKGYSVFDPTVSIKGHIFRRWNLWINVTIK
;
A
#
# COMPACT_ATOMS: atom_id res chain seq x y z
N ASP A 1 25.30 -7.71 1.00
CA ASP A 1 24.16 -7.42 0.14
C ASP A 1 22.93 -8.10 0.70
N PRO A 2 22.14 -7.45 1.56
CA PRO A 2 20.86 -7.99 1.97
C PRO A 2 19.82 -7.51 0.97
N SER A 3 19.55 -8.33 -0.05
CA SER A 3 18.29 -8.28 -0.78
C SER A 3 17.17 -8.34 0.27
N ILE A 4 16.52 -7.20 0.57
CA ILE A 4 15.43 -7.16 1.54
C ILE A 4 14.25 -7.95 0.95
N GLY A 5 14.27 -9.26 1.20
CA GLY A 5 13.34 -10.28 0.70
C GLY A 5 11.99 -10.28 1.38
N GLY A 6 11.49 -9.10 1.75
CA GLY A 6 10.20 -8.96 2.44
C GLY A 6 8.99 -8.89 1.51
N GLY A 7 9.20 -8.40 0.27
CA GLY A 7 8.11 -8.11 -0.67
C GLY A 7 7.01 -7.23 -0.04
N MET A 8 5.82 -7.27 -0.62
CA MET A 8 4.68 -6.51 -0.10
C MET A 8 4.06 -7.11 1.17
N ARG A 9 4.33 -8.38 1.49
CA ARG A 9 3.88 -8.98 2.76
C ARG A 9 4.57 -8.31 3.94
N HIS A 10 5.88 -8.12 3.86
CA HIS A 10 6.63 -7.42 4.89
C HIS A 10 6.25 -5.93 4.97
N ILE A 11 6.03 -5.28 3.82
CA ILE A 11 5.54 -3.90 3.80
C ILE A 11 4.16 -3.79 4.45
N ALA A 12 3.25 -4.75 4.23
CA ALA A 12 1.95 -4.75 4.87
C ALA A 12 2.05 -4.86 6.40
N GLU A 13 2.98 -5.68 6.90
CA GLU A 13 3.25 -5.78 8.34
C GLU A 13 3.80 -4.48 8.91
N ILE A 14 4.76 -3.82 8.24
CA ILE A 14 5.28 -2.51 8.66
C ILE A 14 4.15 -1.47 8.69
N VAL A 15 3.30 -1.45 7.67
CA VAL A 15 2.14 -0.54 7.60
C VAL A 15 1.17 -0.81 8.76
N ARG A 16 0.88 -2.08 9.07
CA ARG A 16 0.03 -2.46 10.20
C ARG A 16 0.60 -1.91 11.51
N GLN A 17 1.86 -2.22 11.81
CA GLN A 17 2.53 -1.75 13.02
C GLN A 17 2.56 -0.22 13.12
N TYR A 18 2.79 0.47 12.01
CA TYR A 18 2.80 1.92 11.96
C TYR A 18 1.44 2.55 12.31
N PHE A 19 0.34 1.94 11.85
CA PHE A 19 -1.01 2.47 12.12
C PHE A 19 -1.59 2.04 13.47
N GLU A 20 -1.15 0.90 14.00
CA GLU A 20 -1.56 0.39 15.32
C GLU A 20 -0.71 0.96 16.47
N GLY A 21 0.51 1.43 16.19
CA GLY A 21 1.44 1.97 17.20
C GLY A 21 1.26 3.45 17.52
N ASP A 22 1.96 3.89 18.57
CA ASP A 22 1.84 5.24 19.15
C ASP A 22 2.58 6.34 18.37
N TYR A 23 3.52 5.98 17.50
CA TYR A 23 4.41 6.93 16.79
C TYR A 23 3.92 7.31 15.39
N ARG A 24 2.60 7.25 15.17
CA ARG A 24 1.98 7.57 13.87
C ARG A 24 2.07 9.07 13.57
N ASP A 25 2.67 9.41 12.43
CA ASP A 25 2.72 10.78 11.88
C ASP A 25 2.22 10.80 10.42
N GLU A 26 0.91 10.95 10.26
CA GLU A 26 0.27 10.96 8.93
C GLU A 26 0.78 12.10 8.03
N VAL A 27 1.12 13.26 8.61
CA VAL A 27 1.61 14.41 7.86
C VAL A 27 2.94 14.07 7.21
N LYS A 28 3.85 13.48 7.99
CA LYS A 28 5.16 13.03 7.50
C LYS A 28 5.03 11.89 6.50
N LEU A 29 4.12 10.93 6.74
CA LEU A 29 3.82 9.86 5.79
C LEU A 29 3.45 10.43 4.41
N PHE A 30 2.47 11.33 4.35
CA PHE A 30 2.04 11.90 3.06
C PHE A 30 3.06 12.85 2.45
N LYS A 31 3.85 13.56 3.27
CA LYS A 31 5.00 14.32 2.78
C LYS A 31 5.95 13.41 2.00
N TYR A 32 6.31 12.26 2.55
CA TYR A 32 7.19 11.31 1.86
C TYR A 32 6.55 10.68 0.63
N ILE A 33 5.27 10.29 0.68
CA ILE A 33 4.58 9.74 -0.50
C ILE A 33 4.58 10.75 -1.65
N LYS A 34 4.36 12.04 -1.36
CA LYS A 34 4.46 13.11 -2.37
C LYS A 34 5.86 13.25 -2.95
N LEU A 35 6.89 13.20 -2.11
CA LEU A 35 8.30 13.29 -2.53
C LEU A 35 8.73 12.12 -3.44
N LEU A 36 8.19 10.92 -3.23
CA LEU A 36 8.47 9.76 -4.09
C LEU A 36 7.93 9.91 -5.52
N ASN A 37 7.02 10.86 -5.77
CA ASN A 37 6.38 11.11 -7.07
C ASN A 37 5.83 9.84 -7.76
N ASN A 38 5.40 8.85 -6.97
CA ASN A 38 4.93 7.56 -7.46
C ASN A 38 3.49 7.31 -7.03
N ARG A 39 2.55 7.48 -7.97
CA ARG A 39 1.12 7.31 -7.71
C ARG A 39 0.71 5.87 -7.38
N THR A 40 1.55 4.88 -7.64
CA THR A 40 1.29 3.48 -7.25
C THR A 40 1.35 3.28 -5.74
N VAL A 41 2.06 4.15 -5.01
CA VAL A 41 2.14 4.07 -3.54
C VAL A 41 0.76 4.25 -2.90
N TYR A 42 -0.05 5.19 -3.39
CA TYR A 42 -1.43 5.39 -2.89
C TYR A 42 -2.31 4.16 -3.09
N LYS A 43 -2.17 3.46 -4.22
CA LYS A 43 -2.92 2.23 -4.50
C LYS A 43 -2.58 1.14 -3.50
N ARG A 44 -1.27 0.88 -3.33
CA ARG A 44 -0.75 -0.18 -2.44
C ARG A 44 -1.09 0.10 -0.99
N LEU A 45 -0.87 1.33 -0.53
CA LEU A 45 -1.18 1.75 0.83
C LEU A 45 -2.68 1.63 1.13
N GLY A 46 -3.52 2.17 0.25
CA GLY A 46 -4.97 2.09 0.41
C GLY A 46 -5.50 0.66 0.43
N TYR A 47 -4.99 -0.21 -0.45
CA TYR A 47 -5.31 -1.63 -0.42
C TYR A 47 -4.89 -2.31 0.89
N ILE A 48 -3.69 -2.04 1.40
CA ILE A 48 -3.22 -2.62 2.68
C ILE A 48 -4.13 -2.19 3.83
N ILE A 49 -4.39 -0.88 3.97
CA ILE A 49 -5.23 -0.33 5.03
C ILE A 49 -6.63 -0.94 4.98
N GLU A 50 -7.22 -1.05 3.78
CA GLU A 50 -8.55 -1.61 3.61
C GLU A 50 -8.59 -3.12 3.90
N THR A 51 -7.58 -3.87 3.43
CA THR A 51 -7.53 -5.33 3.62
C THR A 51 -7.29 -5.72 5.06
N LEU A 52 -6.43 -4.98 5.76
CA LEU A 52 -6.12 -5.18 7.18
C LEU A 52 -7.13 -4.49 8.11
N ASN A 53 -8.17 -3.86 7.57
CA ASN A 53 -9.21 -3.16 8.33
C ASN A 53 -8.65 -2.12 9.34
N LEU A 54 -7.58 -1.43 8.95
CA LEU A 54 -6.97 -0.37 9.77
C LEU A 54 -7.94 0.82 9.74
N LYS A 55 -8.50 1.19 10.90
CA LYS A 55 -9.62 2.13 11.06
C LYS A 55 -9.22 3.59 10.77
N THR A 56 -8.79 3.89 9.54
CA THR A 56 -8.24 5.18 9.12
C THR A 56 -8.92 5.71 7.85
N PRO A 57 -10.21 6.09 7.93
CA PRO A 57 -11.02 6.46 6.75
C PRO A 57 -10.46 7.66 5.97
N LYS A 58 -9.90 8.66 6.67
CA LYS A 58 -9.26 9.83 6.02
C LYS A 58 -8.10 9.42 5.10
N ILE A 59 -7.31 8.42 5.50
CA ILE A 59 -6.19 7.92 4.69
C ILE A 59 -6.71 7.22 3.43
N ILE A 60 -7.79 6.45 3.55
CA ILE A 60 -8.45 5.79 2.42
C ILE A 60 -8.92 6.82 1.40
N GLU A 61 -9.57 7.89 1.85
CA GLU A 61 -10.03 8.99 0.98
C GLU A 61 -8.87 9.67 0.26
N ILE A 62 -7.81 10.03 0.98
CA ILE A 62 -6.60 10.63 0.39
C ILE A 62 -5.99 9.69 -0.65
N CYS A 63 -5.87 8.40 -0.34
CA CYS A 63 -5.34 7.43 -1.28
C CYS A 63 -6.20 7.37 -2.56
N LYS A 64 -7.52 7.21 -2.44
CA LYS A 64 -8.44 7.16 -3.58
C LYS A 64 -8.33 8.39 -4.47
N SER A 65 -8.28 9.58 -3.88
CA SER A 65 -8.19 10.86 -4.62
C SER A 65 -6.87 11.05 -5.38
N ASN A 66 -5.80 10.32 -5.01
CA ASN A 66 -4.47 10.46 -5.61
C ASN A 66 -4.05 9.28 -6.50
N MET A 67 -4.91 8.27 -6.66
CA MET A 67 -4.62 7.12 -7.52
C MET A 67 -4.56 7.50 -9.00
N SER A 68 -3.65 6.87 -9.73
CA SER A 68 -3.67 6.90 -11.20
C SER A 68 -4.65 5.88 -11.80
N LYS A 69 -5.09 6.14 -13.04
CA LYS A 69 -6.08 5.31 -13.77
C LYS A 69 -5.56 3.92 -14.14
N GLY A 70 -4.27 3.76 -14.44
CA GLY A 70 -3.71 2.48 -14.90
C GLY A 70 -3.64 1.42 -13.80
N TYR A 71 -3.47 0.16 -14.18
CA TYR A 71 -3.26 -0.93 -13.23
C TYR A 71 -1.80 -1.03 -12.78
N SER A 72 -1.56 -1.55 -11.58
CA SER A 72 -0.20 -1.82 -11.08
C SER A 72 -0.17 -3.15 -10.34
N VAL A 73 0.96 -3.84 -10.39
CA VAL A 73 1.14 -5.08 -9.61
C VAL A 73 1.28 -4.71 -8.13
N PHE A 74 0.56 -5.43 -7.26
CA PHE A 74 0.66 -5.23 -5.82
C PHE A 74 2.09 -5.48 -5.37
N ASP A 75 2.61 -6.69 -5.54
CA ASP A 75 4.00 -7.05 -5.23
C ASP A 75 4.85 -7.20 -6.50
N PRO A 76 5.73 -6.24 -6.81
CA PRO A 76 6.58 -6.31 -8.00
C PRO A 76 7.74 -7.31 -7.86
N THR A 77 7.97 -7.89 -6.68
CA THR A 77 9.12 -8.75 -6.40
C THR A 77 8.87 -10.23 -6.68
N VAL A 78 7.63 -10.60 -7.00
CA VAL A 78 7.22 -11.99 -7.28
C VAL A 78 6.40 -12.08 -8.57
N SER A 79 6.23 -13.31 -9.10
CA SER A 79 5.48 -13.54 -10.34
C SER A 79 4.07 -12.95 -10.29
N ILE A 80 3.62 -12.39 -11.42
CA ILE A 80 2.27 -11.84 -11.58
C ILE A 80 1.30 -13.01 -11.78
N LYS A 81 0.78 -13.54 -10.67
CA LYS A 81 -0.35 -14.48 -10.62
C LYS A 81 -1.51 -13.81 -9.89
N GLY A 82 -2.71 -14.39 -9.89
CA GLY A 82 -3.86 -13.85 -9.14
C GLY A 82 -4.80 -12.98 -9.96
N HIS A 83 -5.46 -12.01 -9.33
CA HIS A 83 -6.62 -11.32 -9.90
C HIS A 83 -6.54 -9.79 -9.79
N ILE A 84 -7.34 -9.10 -10.59
CA ILE A 84 -7.45 -7.64 -10.55
C ILE A 84 -8.44 -7.21 -9.47
N PHE A 85 -8.00 -6.31 -8.58
CA PHE A 85 -8.85 -5.60 -7.65
C PHE A 85 -9.07 -4.16 -8.13
N ARG A 86 -10.18 -3.95 -8.85
CA ARG A 86 -10.51 -2.68 -9.54
C ARG A 86 -10.63 -1.50 -8.59
N ARG A 87 -11.03 -1.72 -7.35
CA ARG A 87 -11.17 -0.66 -6.34
C ARG A 87 -9.88 0.13 -6.10
N TRP A 88 -8.72 -0.54 -6.20
CA TRP A 88 -7.40 0.07 -6.06
C TRP A 88 -6.58 0.07 -7.36
N ASN A 89 -7.17 -0.33 -8.49
CA ASN A 89 -6.45 -0.54 -9.75
C ASN A 89 -5.17 -1.39 -9.55
N LEU A 90 -5.28 -2.48 -8.80
CA LEU A 90 -4.16 -3.37 -8.50
C LEU A 90 -4.36 -4.78 -9.05
N TRP A 91 -3.27 -5.40 -9.46
CA TRP A 91 -3.19 -6.85 -9.63
C TRP A 91 -2.68 -7.47 -8.33
N ILE A 92 -3.55 -8.22 -7.65
CA ILE A 92 -3.26 -8.83 -6.34
C ILE A 92 -2.61 -10.20 -6.57
N ASN A 93 -1.28 -10.20 -6.53
CA ASN A 93 -0.43 -11.38 -6.76
C ASN A 93 0.16 -12.00 -5.49
N VAL A 94 -0.08 -11.39 -4.34
CA VAL A 94 0.20 -11.95 -3.01
C VAL A 94 -0.96 -11.64 -2.08
N THR A 95 -1.28 -12.57 -1.19
CA THR A 95 -2.25 -12.35 -0.12
C THR A 95 -1.54 -11.80 1.11
N ILE A 96 -2.18 -10.82 1.75
CA ILE A 96 -1.85 -10.30 3.09
C ILE A 96 -3.05 -10.59 4.00
N LYS A 97 -2.79 -10.84 5.27
CA LYS A 97 -3.79 -11.12 6.31
C LYS A 97 -3.36 -10.47 7.60
#